data_AF-A0A4Y2SND3-F1
#
_entry.id   AF-A0A4Y2SND3-F1
#
_cell.length_a   1.000
_cell.length_b   1.000
_cell.length_c   1.000
_cell.angle_alpha   90.00
_cell.angle_beta   90.00
_cell.angle_gamma   90.00
#
_symmetry.space_group_name_H-M   'P 1'
#
loop_
_entity.id
_entity.type
_entity.pdbx_description
1 polymer ?
#
loop_
_entity_poly.entity_id
_entity_poly.type
_entity_poly.pdbx_seq_one_letter_code
_entity_poly.pdbx_strand_id
1 'polypeptide(L)'
;MDQGIIRSFKVNYRRQLVRKLVDAIDEGSTLPKINVLDSMRMTDYVWRNVTQKIVQNCFEKAGFKNGCEEEKEINEEESESIEKEAEETVDAANEVLEINSQ
;
A
#
# COMPACT_ATOMS: atom_id res chain seq x y z
N MET A 1 2.50 16.77 5.54
CA MET A 1 2.83 15.45 4.99
C MET A 1 2.64 14.43 6.11
N ASP A 2 1.73 13.48 5.89
CA ASP A 2 1.18 12.54 6.87
C ASP A 2 2.25 11.77 7.67
N GLN A 3 2.56 12.27 8.87
CA GLN A 3 3.60 11.68 9.71
C GLN A 3 3.27 10.24 10.08
N GLY A 4 1.99 9.88 10.22
CA GLY A 4 1.54 8.51 10.53
C GLY A 4 1.82 7.53 9.39
N ILE A 5 1.34 7.87 8.18
CA ILE A 5 1.50 7.02 6.99
C ILE A 5 2.97 6.90 6.61
N ILE A 6 3.71 8.01 6.59
CA ILE A 6 5.15 7.99 6.27
C ILE A 6 5.96 7.21 7.30
N ARG A 7 5.62 7.34 8.60
CA ARG A 7 6.28 6.57 9.67
C ARG A 7 6.03 5.09 9.48
N SER A 8 4.77 4.68 9.29
CA SER A 8 4.40 3.28 9.05
C SER A 8 5.13 2.74 7.82
N PHE A 9 5.16 3.54 6.75
CA PHE A 9 5.81 3.18 5.50
C PHE A 9 7.29 2.87 5.70
N LYS A 10 8.03 3.81 6.32
CA LYS A 10 9.46 3.67 6.59
C LYS A 10 9.76 2.48 7.52
N VAL A 11 8.90 2.19 8.49
CA VAL A 11 9.09 1.06 9.42
C VAL A 11 8.93 -0.26 8.67
N ASN A 12 7.85 -0.43 7.92
CA ASN A 12 7.59 -1.66 7.17
C ASN A 12 8.64 -1.88 6.07
N TYR A 13 9.07 -0.84 5.38
CA TYR A 13 10.13 -0.94 4.37
C TYR A 13 11.46 -1.41 4.99
N ARG A 14 11.88 -0.80 6.11
CA ARG A 14 13.08 -1.24 6.83
C ARG A 14 12.97 -2.68 7.32
N ARG A 15 11.80 -3.11 7.79
CA ARG A 15 11.58 -4.50 8.20
C ARG A 15 11.83 -5.47 7.05
N GLN A 16 11.36 -5.14 5.84
CA GLN A 16 11.60 -5.95 4.65
C GLN A 16 13.09 -5.97 4.25
N LEU A 17 13.81 -4.85 4.39
CA LEU A 17 15.25 -4.81 4.14
C LEU A 17 16.02 -5.70 5.11
N VAL A 18 15.71 -5.63 6.41
CA VAL A 18 16.38 -6.43 7.44
C VAL A 18 16.13 -7.92 7.20
N ARG A 19 14.93 -8.33 6.79
CA ARG A 19 14.65 -9.72 6.40
C ARG A 19 15.53 -10.18 5.25
N LYS A 20 15.52 -9.45 4.13
CA LYS A 20 16.39 -9.74 2.98
C LYS A 20 17.87 -9.81 3.36
N LEU A 21 18.30 -8.99 4.33
CA LEU A 21 19.68 -9.01 4.83
C LEU A 21 19.98 -10.28 5.64
N VAL A 22 19.07 -10.69 6.52
CA VAL A 22 19.21 -11.94 7.28
C VAL A 22 19.24 -13.13 6.33
N ASP A 23 18.32 -13.19 5.37
CA ASP A 23 18.28 -14.25 4.35
C ASP A 23 19.61 -14.31 3.56
N ALA A 24 20.15 -13.14 3.18
CA ALA A 24 21.43 -13.04 2.48
C ALA A 24 22.60 -13.56 3.33
N ILE A 25 22.60 -13.32 4.65
CA ILE A 25 23.62 -13.81 5.58
C ILE A 25 23.52 -15.33 5.71
N ASP A 26 22.31 -15.86 5.86
CA ASP A 26 22.06 -17.30 5.99
C ASP A 26 22.47 -18.06 4.72
N GLU A 27 22.33 -17.44 3.55
CA GLU A 27 22.77 -17.96 2.25
C GLU A 27 24.28 -17.75 1.98
N GLY A 28 25.01 -17.08 2.88
CA GLY A 28 26.44 -16.76 2.70
C GLY A 28 26.72 -15.75 1.58
N SER A 29 25.71 -14.97 1.18
CA SER A 29 25.80 -13.98 0.12
C SER A 29 26.13 -12.58 0.66
N THR A 30 26.34 -11.62 -0.25
CA THR A 30 26.65 -10.22 0.12
C THR A 30 25.37 -9.40 0.31
N LEU A 31 25.51 -8.14 0.77
CA LEU A 31 24.39 -7.23 0.99
C LEU A 31 23.40 -7.22 -0.20
N PRO A 32 22.08 -7.39 0.05
CA PRO A 32 21.09 -7.44 -1.01
C PRO A 32 21.01 -6.11 -1.75
N LYS A 33 21.26 -6.13 -3.06
CA LYS A 33 21.00 -4.99 -3.94
C LYS A 33 19.50 -4.88 -4.16
N ILE A 34 18.92 -3.75 -3.77
CA ILE A 34 17.50 -3.47 -3.99
C ILE A 34 17.35 -2.79 -5.34
N ASN A 35 16.70 -3.44 -6.29
CA ASN A 35 16.36 -2.84 -7.58
C ASN A 35 14.98 -2.15 -7.52
N VAL A 36 14.58 -1.54 -8.65
CA VAL A 36 13.30 -0.82 -8.73
C VAL A 36 12.11 -1.76 -8.52
N LEU A 37 12.15 -2.97 -9.07
CA LEU A 37 11.09 -3.97 -8.90
C LEU A 37 10.94 -4.42 -7.44
N ASP A 38 12.05 -4.64 -6.73
CA ASP A 38 12.04 -4.93 -5.29
C ASP A 38 11.43 -3.76 -4.51
N SER A 39 11.80 -2.53 -4.87
CA SER A 39 11.26 -1.32 -4.23
C SER A 39 9.76 -1.19 -4.43
N MET A 40 9.26 -1.49 -5.62
CA MET A 40 7.82 -1.50 -5.94
C MET A 40 7.09 -2.59 -5.15
N ARG A 41 7.62 -3.82 -5.11
CA ARG A 41 7.03 -4.93 -4.32
C ARG A 41 7.01 -4.62 -2.82
N MET A 42 8.08 -4.03 -2.30
CA MET A 42 8.13 -3.60 -0.90
C MET A 42 7.13 -2.48 -0.62
N THR A 43 6.92 -1.56 -1.57
CA THR A 43 5.94 -0.48 -1.48
C THR A 43 4.51 -1.02 -1.45
N ASP A 44 4.17 -1.95 -2.36
CA ASP A 44 2.87 -2.65 -2.36
C ASP A 44 2.64 -3.39 -1.04
N TYR A 45 3.61 -4.19 -0.58
CA TYR A 45 3.52 -4.87 0.70
C TYR A 45 3.27 -3.88 1.85
N VAL A 46 4.02 -2.80 1.90
CA VAL A 46 3.88 -1.77 2.94
C VAL A 46 2.49 -1.15 2.91
N TRP A 47 1.97 -0.82 1.72
CA TRP A 47 0.64 -0.25 1.53
C TRP A 47 -0.46 -1.17 2.06
N ARG A 48 -0.41 -2.47 1.72
CA ARG A 48 -1.35 -3.49 2.25
C ARG A 48 -1.31 -3.64 3.77
N ASN A 49 -0.21 -3.23 4.42
CA ASN A 49 -0.05 -3.26 5.87
C ASN A 49 -0.43 -1.93 6.55
N VAL A 50 -0.85 -0.90 5.80
CA VAL A 50 -1.42 0.32 6.36
C VAL A 50 -2.85 0.03 6.79
N THR A 51 -3.10 0.05 8.10
CA THR A 51 -4.45 -0.19 8.65
C THR A 51 -5.27 1.10 8.66
N GLN A 52 -6.61 0.96 8.68
CA GLN A 52 -7.53 2.10 8.82
C GLN A 52 -7.21 2.95 10.05
N LYS A 53 -6.79 2.31 11.15
CA LYS A 53 -6.30 3.00 12.36
C LYS A 53 -5.08 3.90 12.10
N ILE A 54 -4.14 3.49 11.25
CA ILE A 54 -2.97 4.32 10.90
C ILE A 54 -3.41 5.54 10.10
N VAL A 55 -4.37 5.35 9.18
CA VAL A 55 -4.97 6.43 8.39
C VAL A 55 -5.72 7.40 9.30
N GLN A 56 -6.61 6.90 10.15
CA GLN A 56 -7.39 7.69 11.12
C GLN A 56 -6.49 8.50 12.05
N ASN A 57 -5.50 7.87 12.69
CA ASN A 57 -4.51 8.57 13.52
C ASN A 57 -3.77 9.67 12.75
N CYS A 58 -3.62 9.52 11.43
CA CYS A 58 -2.97 10.50 10.60
C CYS A 58 -3.87 11.72 10.34
N PHE A 59 -5.13 11.48 9.98
CA PHE A 59 -6.14 12.53 9.84
C PHE A 59 -6.35 13.29 11.16
N GLU A 60 -6.45 12.57 12.29
CA GLU A 60 -6.57 13.18 13.62
C GLU A 60 -5.37 14.09 13.94
N LYS A 61 -4.14 13.62 13.70
CA LYS A 61 -2.93 14.42 13.92
C LYS A 61 -2.81 15.62 12.97
N ALA A 62 -3.41 15.55 11.79
CA ALA A 62 -3.51 16.65 10.87
C ALA A 62 -4.64 17.64 11.23
N GLY A 63 -5.38 17.38 12.32
CA GLY A 63 -6.45 18.25 12.82
C GLY A 63 -7.80 17.99 12.18
N PHE A 64 -7.92 16.97 11.32
CA PHE A 64 -9.20 16.50 10.82
C PHE A 64 -9.86 15.67 11.91
N LYS A 65 -10.77 16.28 12.67
CA LYS A 65 -11.64 15.58 13.61
C LYS A 65 -12.88 15.09 12.86
N ASN A 66 -13.12 13.79 12.87
CA ASN A 66 -14.38 13.24 12.40
C ASN A 66 -15.50 13.74 13.33
N GLY A 67 -16.47 14.45 12.77
CA GLY A 67 -17.68 14.86 13.49
C GLY A 67 -18.77 13.79 13.52
N CYS A 68 -18.45 12.55 13.15
CA CYS A 68 -19.44 11.50 13.01
C CYS A 68 -19.13 10.37 13.99
N GLU A 69 -19.93 10.32 15.05
CA GLU A 69 -20.28 9.07 15.71
C GLU A 69 -20.89 8.11 14.67
N GLU A 70 -20.77 6.81 14.93
CA GLU A 70 -21.15 5.65 14.10
C GLU A 70 -20.05 5.12 13.16
N GLU A 71 -19.28 4.19 13.70
CA GLU A 71 -18.62 3.14 12.94
C GLU A 71 -19.70 2.38 12.14
N LYS A 72 -19.71 2.56 10.81
CA LYS A 72 -20.31 1.55 9.94
C LYS A 72 -19.19 0.58 9.58
N GLU A 73 -19.31 -0.66 10.05
CA GLU A 73 -18.59 -1.78 9.45
C GLU A 73 -18.86 -1.74 7.94
N ILE A 74 -17.81 -1.56 7.15
CA ILE A 74 -17.89 -1.70 5.69
C ILE A 74 -18.29 -3.16 5.46
N ASN A 75 -19.48 -3.38 4.92
CA ASN A 75 -19.96 -4.73 4.65
C ASN A 75 -19.21 -5.34 3.45
N GLU A 76 -19.22 -6.67 3.34
CA GLU A 76 -18.54 -7.38 2.23
C GLU A 76 -19.03 -6.91 0.85
N GLU A 77 -20.29 -6.48 0.74
CA GLU A 77 -20.89 -5.96 -0.51
C GLU A 77 -20.26 -4.63 -0.97
N GLU A 78 -19.94 -3.73 -0.04
CA GLU A 78 -19.32 -2.44 -0.36
C GLU A 78 -17.85 -2.64 -0.81
N SER A 79 -17.15 -3.63 -0.24
CA SER A 79 -15.81 -4.01 -0.72
C SER A 79 -15.82 -4.62 -2.13
N GLU A 80 -16.80 -5.50 -2.43
CA GLU A 80 -16.96 -6.07 -3.77
C GLU A 80 -17.32 -5.02 -4.82
N SER A 81 -18.08 -3.98 -4.44
CA SER A 81 -18.43 -2.90 -5.36
C SER A 81 -17.22 -2.04 -5.73
N ILE A 82 -16.32 -1.78 -4.79
CA ILE A 82 -15.08 -1.02 -5.04
C ILE A 82 -14.10 -1.82 -5.90
N GLU A 83 -13.99 -3.14 -5.69
CA GLU A 83 -13.12 -4.00 -6.52
C GLU A 83 -13.59 -4.07 -7.97
N LYS A 84 -14.91 -4.19 -8.20
CA LYS A 84 -15.49 -4.18 -9.56
C LYS A 84 -15.27 -2.87 -10.28
N GLU A 85 -15.45 -1.74 -9.60
CA GLU A 85 -15.23 -0.42 -10.19
C GLU A 85 -13.75 -0.20 -10.55
N ALA A 86 -12.82 -0.71 -9.73
CA ALA A 86 -11.39 -0.67 -10.04
C ALA A 86 -11.05 -1.52 -11.27
N GLU A 87 -11.63 -2.72 -11.41
CA GLU A 87 -11.40 -3.62 -12.54
C GLU A 87 -11.92 -3.02 -13.86
N GLU A 88 -13.13 -2.42 -13.84
CA GLU A 88 -13.70 -1.72 -14.99
C GLU A 88 -12.84 -0.55 -15.47
N THR A 89 -12.23 0.21 -14.55
CA THR A 89 -11.35 1.32 -14.94
C THR A 89 -10.01 0.87 -15.54
N VAL A 90 -9.51 -0.29 -15.14
CA VAL A 90 -8.30 -0.90 -15.71
C VAL A 90 -8.58 -1.43 -17.11
N ASP A 91 -9.73 -2.08 -17.30
CA ASP A 91 -10.15 -2.58 -18.62
C ASP A 91 -10.38 -1.44 -19.61
N ALA A 92 -11.04 -0.35 -19.18
CA ALA A 92 -11.22 0.84 -20.00
C ALA A 92 -9.88 1.48 -20.41
N ALA A 93 -8.88 1.49 -19.52
CA ALA A 93 -7.57 2.02 -19.82
C ALA A 93 -6.80 1.15 -20.83
N ASN A 94 -6.95 -0.18 -20.73
CA ASN A 94 -6.34 -1.12 -21.67
C ASN A 94 -6.97 -1.03 -23.07
N GLU A 95 -8.28 -0.89 -23.17
CA GLU A 95 -8.98 -0.73 -24.46
C GLU A 95 -8.54 0.56 -25.18
N VAL A 96 -8.39 1.67 -24.46
CA VAL A 96 -7.88 2.93 -25.02
C VAL A 96 -6.43 2.80 -25.51
N LEU A 97 -5.61 1.98 -24.84
CA LEU A 97 -4.23 1.71 -25.28
C LEU A 97 -4.17 0.85 -26.55
N GLU A 98 -5.06 -0.15 -26.68
CA GLU A 98 -5.15 -0.98 -27.88
C GLU A 98 -5.61 -0.19 -29.11
N ILE A 99 -6.58 0.72 -28.94
CA ILE A 99 -7.07 1.59 -30.02
C ILE A 99 -5.99 2.53 -30.54
N ASN A 100 -5.11 3.04 -29.66
CA ASN A 100 -4.04 3.96 -30.05
C ASN A 100 -2.79 3.26 -30.63
N SER A 101 -2.78 1.92 -30.66
CA SER A 101 -1.67 1.12 -31.19
C SER A 101 -1.91 0.62 -32.63
N GLN A 102 -3.05 0.95 -33.25
CA GLN A 102 -3.36 0.70 -34.68
C GLN A 102 -3.14 1.95 -35.52
#